data_AF-A0A3C0TK51-F1
#
_entry.id   AF-A0A3C0TK51-F1
#
_cell.length_a   1.000
_cell.length_b   1.000
_cell.length_c   1.000
_cell.angle_alpha   90.00
_cell.angle_beta   90.00
_cell.angle_gamma   90.00
#
_symmetry.space_group_name_H-M   'P 1'
#
loop_
_entity.id
_entity.type
_entity.pdbx_description
1 polymer ?
#
loop_
_entity_poly.entity_id
_entity_poly.type
_entity_poly.pdbx_seq_one_letter_code
_entity_poly.pdbx_strand_id
1 'polypeptide(L)'
;MLNPFGNIFVFFITGFLIVFLTMVLVRIIAPYRPNPEKLTTYECGEDPIGTGWINFNARFYLIAILFIIFDVELILIYPVIVNFRNYLLAGKGLLVFIEIFLFIGILFLGLIYAWKNGYLEWLRSVRMPLRVEGRVQRIKEIIKEIE
;
A
#
# COMPACT_ATOMS: atom_id res chain seq x y z
N MET A 1 -9.13 -30.71 -21.71
CA MET A 1 -8.49 -30.35 -20.42
C MET A 1 -8.65 -28.84 -20.06
N LEU A 2 -9.66 -28.12 -20.58
CA LEU A 2 -9.91 -26.69 -20.30
C LEU A 2 -10.97 -26.44 -19.19
N ASN A 3 -11.63 -27.49 -18.72
CA ASN A 3 -12.77 -27.39 -17.81
C ASN A 3 -12.44 -26.64 -16.49
N PRO A 4 -11.27 -26.83 -15.84
CA PRO A 4 -10.94 -26.11 -14.62
C PRO A 4 -10.82 -24.59 -14.82
N PHE A 5 -10.23 -24.14 -15.93
CA PHE A 5 -10.12 -22.71 -16.25
C PHE A 5 -11.49 -22.10 -16.58
N GLY A 6 -12.37 -22.87 -17.22
CA GLY A 6 -13.77 -22.49 -17.43
C GLY A 6 -14.50 -22.23 -16.12
N ASN A 7 -14.34 -23.11 -15.12
CA ASN A 7 -14.94 -22.92 -13.79
C ASN A 7 -14.42 -21.66 -13.09
N ILE A 8 -13.11 -21.40 -13.16
CA ILE A 8 -12.50 -20.19 -12.57
C ILE A 8 -13.06 -18.93 -13.26
N PHE A 9 -13.17 -18.96 -14.59
CA PHE A 9 -13.72 -17.84 -15.34
C PHE A 9 -15.19 -17.57 -15.00
N VAL A 10 -16.02 -18.61 -14.92
CA VAL A 10 -17.42 -18.50 -14.48
C VAL A 10 -17.51 -17.95 -13.06
N PHE A 11 -16.64 -18.38 -12.14
CA PHE A 11 -16.60 -17.86 -10.78
C PHE A 11 -16.27 -16.36 -10.75
N PHE A 12 -15.28 -15.92 -11.53
CA PHE A 12 -14.91 -14.51 -11.64
C PHE A 12 -16.06 -13.67 -12.19
N ILE A 13 -16.70 -14.11 -13.28
CA ILE A 13 -17.85 -13.43 -13.88
C ILE A 13 -19.02 -13.37 -12.90
N THR A 14 -19.30 -14.46 -12.20
CA THR A 14 -20.40 -14.50 -11.23
C THR A 14 -20.13 -13.53 -10.07
N GLY A 15 -18.91 -13.50 -9.53
CA GLY A 15 -18.52 -12.56 -8.49
C GLY A 15 -18.64 -11.10 -8.94
N PHE A 16 -18.14 -10.79 -10.14
CA PHE A 16 -18.28 -9.47 -10.74
C PHE A 16 -19.76 -9.08 -10.91
N LEU A 17 -20.59 -9.98 -11.45
CA LEU A 17 -22.02 -9.75 -11.64
C LEU A 17 -22.74 -9.49 -10.33
N ILE A 18 -22.43 -10.21 -9.26
CA ILE A 18 -23.05 -9.98 -7.94
C ILE A 18 -22.72 -8.57 -7.43
N VAL A 19 -21.46 -8.14 -7.49
CA VAL A 19 -21.07 -6.79 -7.05
C VAL A 19 -21.71 -5.73 -7.94
N PHE A 20 -21.67 -5.93 -9.26
CA PHE A 20 -22.26 -5.00 -10.21
C PHE A 20 -23.79 -4.87 -10.02
N LEU A 21 -24.51 -5.99 -9.94
CA LEU A 21 -25.96 -6.02 -9.72
C LEU A 21 -26.34 -5.39 -8.40
N THR A 22 -25.60 -5.64 -7.31
CA THR A 22 -25.88 -5.00 -6.01
C THR A 22 -25.68 -3.49 -6.07
N MET A 23 -24.63 -2.98 -6.73
CA MET A 23 -24.46 -1.54 -6.95
C MET A 23 -25.60 -0.92 -7.78
N VAL A 24 -26.05 -1.61 -8.85
CA VAL A 24 -27.18 -1.17 -9.67
C VAL A 24 -28.49 -1.18 -8.87
N LEU A 25 -28.75 -2.24 -8.10
CA LEU A 25 -29.94 -2.34 -7.25
C LEU A 25 -29.96 -1.23 -6.21
N VAL A 26 -28.84 -0.94 -5.54
CA VAL A 26 -28.73 0.19 -4.62
C VAL A 26 -29.03 1.50 -5.33
N ARG A 27 -28.53 1.71 -6.54
CA ARG A 27 -28.80 2.93 -7.31
C ARG A 27 -30.29 3.12 -7.64
N ILE A 28 -31.03 2.04 -7.85
CA ILE A 28 -32.46 2.03 -8.18
C ILE A 28 -33.33 2.17 -6.91
N ILE A 29 -33.01 1.42 -5.85
CA ILE A 29 -33.83 1.34 -4.63
C ILE A 29 -33.55 2.50 -3.68
N ALA A 30 -32.31 2.97 -3.58
CA ALA A 30 -31.94 3.98 -2.60
C ALA A 30 -32.56 5.35 -2.95
N PRO A 31 -33.07 6.11 -1.94
CA PRO A 31 -33.57 7.46 -2.16
C PRO A 31 -32.48 8.37 -2.74
N TYR A 32 -32.69 8.86 -3.96
CA TYR A 32 -31.76 9.78 -4.61
C TYR A 32 -32.13 11.24 -4.31
N ARG A 33 -31.45 11.84 -3.32
CA ARG A 33 -31.61 13.26 -2.93
C ARG A 33 -30.24 13.96 -2.87
N PRO A 34 -29.63 14.30 -4.02
CA PRO A 34 -28.40 15.07 -4.05
C PRO A 34 -28.65 16.47 -3.47
N ASN A 35 -27.75 16.92 -2.61
CA ASN A 35 -27.71 18.26 -2.05
C ASN A 35 -26.26 18.76 -2.25
N PRO A 36 -26.03 20.02 -2.67
CA PRO A 36 -24.70 20.63 -2.67
C PRO A 36 -23.83 20.25 -1.45
N GLU A 37 -24.35 20.33 -0.23
CA GLU A 37 -23.62 19.99 1.00
C GLU A 37 -23.26 18.50 1.13
N LYS A 38 -24.02 17.59 0.51
CA LYS A 38 -23.66 16.15 0.49
C LYS A 38 -22.58 15.82 -0.53
N LEU A 39 -22.34 16.74 -1.46
CA LEU A 39 -21.37 16.59 -2.55
C LEU A 39 -20.07 17.34 -2.26
N THR A 40 -19.99 18.10 -1.16
CA THR A 40 -18.76 18.72 -0.68
C THR A 40 -17.89 17.71 0.08
N THR A 41 -16.59 17.98 0.15
CA THR A 41 -15.65 17.21 0.95
C THR A 41 -16.01 17.32 2.43
N TYR A 42 -15.99 16.19 3.14
CA TYR A 42 -16.23 16.16 4.58
C TYR A 42 -15.03 16.75 5.34
N GLU A 43 -15.24 17.86 6.06
CA GLU A 43 -14.25 18.51 6.93
C GLU A 43 -14.88 18.86 8.30
N CYS A 44 -15.55 17.90 8.93
CA CYS A 44 -16.20 18.06 10.24
C CYS A 44 -17.22 19.22 10.35
N GLY A 45 -17.81 19.66 9.23
CA GLY A 45 -18.80 20.73 9.17
C GLY A 45 -18.26 22.10 8.77
N GLU A 46 -16.96 22.21 8.54
CA GLU A 46 -16.31 23.43 8.05
C GLU A 46 -16.03 23.35 6.54
N ASP A 47 -15.80 24.50 5.91
CA ASP A 47 -15.32 24.54 4.53
C ASP A 47 -13.84 24.10 4.48
N PRO A 48 -13.46 23.23 3.52
CA PRO A 48 -12.08 22.77 3.41
C PRO A 48 -11.14 23.94 3.09
N ILE A 49 -10.16 24.18 3.96
CA ILE A 49 -9.18 25.26 3.80
C ILE A 49 -7.87 24.71 3.24
N GLY A 50 -7.42 25.30 2.14
CA GLY A 50 -6.11 25.02 1.54
C GLY A 50 -6.15 23.92 0.48
N THR A 51 -4.97 23.43 0.13
CA THR A 51 -4.81 22.40 -0.89
C THR A 51 -4.71 21.03 -0.24
N GLY A 52 -5.42 20.03 -0.76
CA GLY A 52 -5.26 18.61 -0.35
C GLY A 52 -3.90 17.98 -0.73
N TRP A 53 -2.99 18.77 -1.31
CA TRP A 53 -1.66 18.34 -1.69
C TRP A 53 -0.75 18.25 -0.46
N ILE A 54 -0.42 17.02 -0.09
CA ILE A 54 0.56 16.72 0.96
C ILE A 54 1.76 16.00 0.35
N ASN A 55 2.96 16.30 0.86
CA ASN A 55 4.15 15.52 0.53
C ASN A 55 4.02 14.15 1.18
N PHE A 56 3.69 13.15 0.37
CA PHE A 56 3.60 11.77 0.82
C PHE A 56 5.00 11.27 1.21
N ASN A 57 5.07 10.48 2.27
CA ASN A 57 6.35 10.01 2.79
C ASN A 57 7.00 9.04 1.78
N ALA A 58 8.28 9.26 1.42
CA ALA A 58 9.00 8.35 0.51
C ALA A 58 9.07 6.89 1.01
N ARG A 59 8.81 6.65 2.30
CA ARG A 59 8.80 5.30 2.90
C ARG A 59 7.75 4.36 2.30
N PHE A 60 6.61 4.87 1.83
CA PHE A 60 5.63 4.03 1.13
C PHE A 60 6.21 3.42 -0.16
N TYR A 61 7.01 4.20 -0.87
CA TYR A 61 7.72 3.76 -2.07
C TYR A 61 8.79 2.72 -1.74
N LEU A 62 9.55 2.91 -0.66
CA LEU A 62 10.56 1.94 -0.20
C LEU A 62 9.92 0.58 0.16
N ILE A 63 8.78 0.60 0.87
CA ILE A 63 8.03 -0.62 1.20
C ILE A 63 7.52 -1.30 -0.08
N ALA A 64 7.00 -0.53 -1.04
CA ALA A 64 6.49 -1.08 -2.30
C ALA A 64 7.60 -1.76 -3.14
N ILE A 65 8.77 -1.13 -3.25
CA ILE A 65 9.91 -1.75 -3.96
C ILE A 65 10.38 -3.00 -3.25
N LEU A 66 10.49 -2.96 -1.92
CA LEU A 66 10.89 -4.12 -1.14
C LEU A 66 9.92 -5.29 -1.35
N PHE A 67 8.61 -5.00 -1.36
CA PHE A 67 7.58 -6.00 -1.67
C PHE A 67 7.76 -6.60 -3.07
N ILE A 68 7.99 -5.78 -4.10
CA ILE A 68 8.22 -6.26 -5.47
C ILE A 68 9.46 -7.15 -5.55
N ILE A 69 10.54 -6.79 -4.86
CA ILE A 69 11.77 -7.62 -4.84
C ILE A 69 11.48 -8.98 -4.21
N PHE A 70 10.77 -9.02 -3.08
CA PHE A 70 10.35 -10.28 -2.44
C PHE A 70 9.35 -11.08 -3.27
N ASP A 71 8.46 -10.44 -4.03
CA ASP A 71 7.53 -11.13 -4.92
C ASP A 71 8.26 -11.78 -6.10
N VAL A 72 9.24 -11.07 -6.68
CA VAL A 72 10.13 -11.59 -7.73
C VAL A 72 11.01 -12.74 -7.21
N GLU A 73 11.35 -12.74 -5.93
CA GLU A 73 12.05 -13.87 -5.31
C GLU A 73 11.19 -15.14 -5.34
N LEU A 74 9.92 -15.04 -4.94
CA LEU A 74 9.01 -16.18 -4.86
C LEU A 74 8.74 -16.80 -6.24
N ILE A 75 8.57 -15.99 -7.28
CA ILE A 75 8.37 -16.49 -8.65
C ILE A 75 9.60 -17.25 -9.17
N LEU A 76 10.82 -16.90 -8.72
CA LEU A 76 12.04 -17.61 -9.10
C LEU A 76 12.22 -18.93 -8.34
N ILE A 77 11.83 -18.97 -7.06
CA ILE A 77 11.93 -20.18 -6.23
C ILE A 77 10.86 -21.21 -6.62
N TYR A 78 9.66 -20.77 -7.01
CA TYR A 78 8.51 -21.64 -7.22
C TYR A 78 8.75 -22.82 -8.19
N PRO A 79 9.34 -22.64 -9.40
CA PRO A 79 9.63 -23.74 -10.31
C PRO A 79 10.58 -24.78 -9.73
N VAL A 80 11.54 -24.34 -8.90
CA VAL A 80 12.53 -25.21 -8.26
C VAL A 80 11.85 -26.07 -7.19
N ILE A 81 10.95 -25.48 -6.39
CA ILE A 81 10.16 -26.20 -5.38
C ILE A 81 9.27 -27.25 -6.03
N VAL A 82 8.51 -26.87 -7.07
CA VAL A 82 7.59 -27.81 -7.75
C VAL A 82 8.33 -29.01 -8.33
N ASN A 83 9.56 -28.81 -8.82
CA ASN A 83 10.41 -29.88 -9.36
C ASN A 83 11.39 -30.50 -8.35
N PHE A 84 11.31 -30.16 -7.07
CA PHE A 84 12.29 -30.60 -6.05
C PHE A 84 12.44 -32.12 -5.98
N ARG A 85 11.34 -32.87 -6.16
CA ARG A 85 11.36 -34.34 -6.18
C ARG A 85 12.29 -34.90 -7.26
N ASN A 86 12.32 -34.29 -8.44
CA ASN A 86 13.18 -34.74 -9.54
C ASN A 86 14.66 -34.49 -9.21
N TYR A 87 14.98 -33.36 -8.59
CA TYR A 87 16.33 -33.07 -8.11
C TYR A 87 16.78 -34.02 -7.00
N LEU A 88 15.87 -34.41 -6.10
CA LEU A 88 16.14 -35.37 -5.04
C LEU A 88 16.47 -36.76 -5.62
N LEU A 89 15.67 -37.25 -6.57
CA LEU A 89 15.90 -38.53 -7.25
C LEU A 89 17.20 -38.53 -8.07
N ALA A 90 17.59 -37.37 -8.62
CA ALA A 90 18.86 -37.19 -9.33
C ALA A 90 20.09 -37.04 -8.40
N GLY A 91 19.93 -37.16 -7.08
CA GLY A 91 21.02 -36.99 -6.11
C GLY A 91 21.48 -35.55 -5.88
N LYS A 92 20.78 -34.56 -6.45
CA LYS A 92 21.10 -33.12 -6.35
C LYS A 92 20.27 -32.38 -5.30
N GLY A 93 19.40 -33.07 -4.56
CA GLY A 93 18.46 -32.44 -3.62
C GLY A 93 19.12 -31.55 -2.58
N LEU A 94 20.25 -31.97 -2.00
CA LEU A 94 20.97 -31.18 -0.99
C LEU A 94 21.54 -29.88 -1.58
N LEU A 95 22.10 -29.94 -2.79
CA LEU A 95 22.67 -28.78 -3.48
C LEU A 95 21.58 -27.74 -3.77
N VAL A 96 20.47 -28.18 -4.37
CA VAL A 96 19.33 -27.31 -4.70
C VAL A 96 18.71 -26.71 -3.43
N PHE A 97 18.65 -27.48 -2.35
CA PHE A 97 18.18 -26.98 -1.06
C PHE A 97 19.08 -25.85 -0.53
N ILE A 98 20.41 -26.02 -0.58
CA ILE A 98 21.37 -24.99 -0.17
C ILE A 98 21.24 -23.74 -1.06
N GLU A 99 21.06 -23.90 -2.37
CA GLU A 99 20.88 -22.78 -3.30
C GLU A 99 19.65 -21.94 -2.97
N ILE A 100 18.50 -22.60 -2.68
CA ILE A 100 17.27 -21.88 -2.26
C ILE A 100 17.52 -21.12 -0.96
N PHE A 101 18.13 -21.76 0.04
CA PHE A 101 18.42 -21.10 1.32
C PHE A 101 19.40 -19.94 1.20
N LEU A 102 20.41 -20.08 0.33
CA LEU A 102 21.36 -19.01 0.03
C LEU A 102 20.67 -17.85 -0.68
N PHE A 103 19.81 -18.14 -1.66
CA PHE A 103 19.05 -17.13 -2.38
C PHE A 103 18.13 -16.33 -1.45
N ILE A 104 17.37 -17.01 -0.60
CA ILE A 104 16.55 -16.39 0.45
C ILE A 104 17.42 -15.59 1.43
N GLY A 105 18.55 -16.18 1.84
CA GLY A 105 19.48 -15.56 2.78
C GLY A 105 20.02 -14.21 2.29
N ILE A 106 20.33 -14.07 1.00
CA ILE A 106 20.82 -12.81 0.42
C ILE A 106 19.78 -11.70 0.56
N LEU A 107 18.52 -11.97 0.18
CA LEU A 107 17.45 -10.96 0.26
C LEU A 107 17.03 -10.68 1.70
N PHE A 108 17.06 -11.70 2.57
CA PHE A 108 16.85 -11.52 4.00
C PHE A 108 17.90 -10.61 4.64
N LEU A 109 19.17 -10.72 4.24
CA LEU A 109 20.22 -9.79 4.67
C LEU A 109 19.95 -8.36 4.18
N GLY A 110 19.47 -8.20 2.95
CA GLY A 110 19.04 -6.91 2.41
C GLY A 110 17.90 -6.28 3.24
N LEU A 111 16.94 -7.10 3.68
CA LEU A 111 15.87 -6.66 4.58
C LEU A 111 16.38 -6.26 5.96
N ILE A 112 17.30 -7.03 6.55
CA ILE A 112 17.93 -6.66 7.83
C ILE A 112 18.65 -5.32 7.69
N TYR A 113 19.39 -5.11 6.59
CA TYR A 113 20.04 -3.84 6.31
C TYR A 113 19.04 -2.68 6.21
N ALA A 114 17.97 -2.85 5.44
CA ALA A 114 16.92 -1.83 5.30
C ALA A 114 16.25 -1.50 6.65
N TRP A 115 16.02 -2.52 7.47
CA TRP A 115 15.47 -2.34 8.82
C TRP A 115 16.44 -1.60 9.74
N LYS A 116 17.72 -1.99 9.78
CA LYS A 116 18.73 -1.34 10.62
C LYS A 116 18.96 0.14 10.27
N ASN A 117 18.77 0.51 9.01
CA ASN A 117 18.82 1.92 8.57
C ASN A 117 17.54 2.71 8.85
N GLY A 118 16.53 2.11 9.48
CA GLY A 118 15.28 2.78 9.84
C GLY A 118 14.37 3.10 8.64
N TYR A 119 14.63 2.53 7.45
CA TYR A 119 13.82 2.78 6.26
C TYR A 119 12.39 2.23 6.38
N LEU A 120 12.19 1.25 7.27
CA LEU A 120 10.91 0.63 7.55
C LEU A 120 10.18 1.24 8.76
N GLU A 121 10.83 2.14 9.50
CA GLU A 121 10.22 2.75 10.69
C GLU A 121 9.20 3.81 10.31
N TRP A 122 8.13 3.94 11.10
CA TRP A 122 7.12 4.97 10.90
C TRP A 122 7.39 6.19 11.80
N LEU A 123 7.38 7.40 11.23
CA LEU A 123 7.40 8.63 12.03
C LEU A 123 6.05 8.77 12.74
N ARG A 124 6.05 8.61 14.06
CA ARG A 124 4.84 8.58 14.89
C ARG A 124 4.23 9.97 15.16
N SER A 125 4.90 11.06 14.76
CA SER A 125 4.30 12.39 14.76
C SER A 125 4.95 13.28 13.70
N VAL A 126 4.17 13.74 12.73
CA VAL A 126 4.52 14.92 11.95
C VAL A 126 4.12 16.09 12.82
N ARG A 127 5.10 16.71 13.50
CA ARG A 127 4.86 17.98 14.17
C ARG A 127 4.75 19.04 13.08
N MET A 128 3.54 19.31 12.63
CA MET A 128 3.27 20.45 11.74
C MET A 128 3.75 21.72 12.48
N PRO A 129 4.71 22.50 11.93
CA PRO A 129 4.96 23.82 12.48
C PRO A 129 3.69 24.64 12.23
N LEU A 130 2.93 24.88 13.29
CA LEU A 130 1.81 25.81 13.23
C LEU A 130 2.38 27.16 12.80
N ARG A 131 2.12 27.57 11.55
CA ARG A 131 2.47 28.91 11.01
C ARG A 131 1.81 30.06 11.81
N VAL A 132 1.03 29.72 12.83
CA VAL A 132 0.44 30.61 13.83
C VAL A 132 1.52 31.46 14.53
N GLU A 133 2.72 30.92 14.77
CA GLU A 133 3.81 31.69 15.41
C GLU A 133 4.20 32.96 14.64
N GLY A 134 4.26 32.91 13.31
CA GLY A 134 4.59 34.08 12.49
C GLY A 134 3.50 35.16 12.45
N ARG A 135 2.26 34.84 12.80
CA ARG A 135 1.16 35.81 12.88
C ARG A 135 1.14 36.50 14.25
N VAL A 136 1.39 35.74 15.32
CA VAL A 136 1.51 36.28 16.70
C VAL A 136 2.74 37.17 16.84
N GLN A 137 3.88 36.78 16.24
CA GLN A 137 5.10 37.59 16.31
C GLN A 137 4.94 38.95 15.62
N ARG A 138 4.31 38.99 14.43
CA ARG A 138 3.98 40.23 13.73
C ARG A 138 3.01 41.12 14.51
N ILE A 139 2.01 40.53 15.17
CA ILE A 139 1.08 41.30 16.01
C ILE A 139 1.81 41.89 17.23
N LYS A 140 2.74 41.14 17.84
CA LYS A 140 3.57 41.65 18.94
C LYS A 140 4.50 42.79 18.50
N GLU A 141 5.08 42.71 17.30
CA GLU A 141 5.87 43.80 16.73
C GLU A 141 5.02 45.06 16.50
N ILE A 142 3.82 44.91 15.93
CA ILE A 142 2.89 46.03 15.71
C ILE A 142 2.46 46.68 17.04
N ILE A 143 2.14 45.87 18.06
CA ILE A 143 1.76 46.41 19.39
C ILE A 143 2.93 47.18 20.02
N LYS A 144 4.17 46.70 19.84
CA LYS A 144 5.38 47.39 20.33
C LYS A 144 5.68 48.69 19.58
N GLU A 145 5.25 48.84 18.33
CA GLU A 145 5.36 50.11 17.59
C GLU A 145 4.31 51.15 18.01
N ILE A 146 3.23 50.72 18.68
CA ILE A 146 2.12 51.58 19.10
C ILE A 146 2.30 52.08 20.56
N GLU A 147 3.10 51.40 21.38
CA GLU A 147 3.51 51.83 22.74
C GLU A 147 4.76 52.72 22.72
#